data_AF-A0A425WIR9-F1
#
_entry.id   AF-A0A425WIR9-F1
#
_cell.length_a   1.000
_cell.length_b   1.000
_cell.length_c   1.000
_cell.angle_alpha   90.00
_cell.angle_beta   90.00
_cell.angle_gamma   90.00
#
_symmetry.space_group_name_H-M   'P 1'
#
loop_
_entity.id
_entity.type
_entity.pdbx_description
1 polymer ?
#
loop_
_entity_poly.entity_id
_entity_poly.type
_entity_poly.pdbx_seq_one_letter_code
_entity_poly.pdbx_strand_id
1 'polypeptide(L)'
;PIASAANISQGGACLAVALRTKSEKTKSLAVPSGVSCLLGITEPAIFGVNLPKIKPFVAGMIGSACGALCCYIFHLGASGTGVTGIFGILLCITQPIQYIIMFAVAFGVAFGITSAIYKDEDKEKAPATAAAAA
;
A
#
# COMPACT_ATOMS: atom_id res chain seq x y z
N PRO A 1 8.97 11.06 -4.51
CA PRO A 1 9.08 9.59 -4.68
C PRO A 1 8.90 8.75 -3.40
N ILE A 2 9.44 9.17 -2.24
CA ILE A 2 9.33 8.40 -0.97
C ILE A 2 7.87 8.25 -0.50
N ALA A 3 7.08 9.32 -0.54
CA ALA A 3 5.65 9.25 -0.21
C ALA A 3 4.90 8.28 -1.14
N SER A 4 5.26 8.23 -2.43
CA SER A 4 4.72 7.23 -3.33
C SER A 4 5.10 5.81 -2.91
N ALA A 5 6.36 5.56 -2.53
CA ALA A 5 6.77 4.25 -2.01
C ALA A 5 5.88 3.79 -0.84
N ALA A 6 5.54 4.71 0.07
CA ALA A 6 4.65 4.43 1.19
C ALA A 6 3.24 4.02 0.74
N ASN A 7 2.63 4.81 -0.15
CA ASN A 7 1.28 4.56 -0.66
C ASN A 7 1.20 3.22 -1.38
N ILE A 8 2.18 2.95 -2.24
CA ILE A 8 2.20 1.74 -3.05
C ILE A 8 2.44 0.49 -2.22
N SER A 9 3.30 0.59 -1.22
CA SER A 9 3.55 -0.47 -0.27
C SER A 9 2.32 -0.80 0.58
N GLN A 10 1.63 0.23 1.10
CA GLN A 10 0.38 0.05 1.85
C GLN A 10 -0.75 -0.51 0.98
N GLY A 11 -0.87 -0.04 -0.27
CA GLY A 11 -1.78 -0.59 -1.26
C GLY A 11 -1.47 -2.06 -1.59
N GLY A 12 -0.20 -2.42 -1.74
CA GLY A 12 0.25 -3.79 -1.96
C GLY A 12 -0.04 -4.72 -0.79
N ALA A 13 0.20 -4.27 0.45
CA ALA A 13 -0.18 -5.02 1.65
C ALA A 13 -1.71 -5.22 1.73
N CYS A 14 -2.50 -4.19 1.43
CA CYS A 14 -3.96 -4.26 1.41
C CYS A 14 -4.48 -5.25 0.35
N LEU A 15 -3.92 -5.22 -0.86
CA LEU A 15 -4.26 -6.14 -1.94
C LEU A 15 -3.83 -7.58 -1.62
N ALA A 16 -2.70 -7.79 -0.94
CA ALA A 16 -2.31 -9.10 -0.44
C ALA A 16 -3.32 -9.67 0.56
N VAL A 17 -3.84 -8.82 1.47
CA VAL A 17 -4.95 -9.20 2.37
C VAL A 17 -6.19 -9.59 1.57
N ALA A 18 -6.56 -8.79 0.56
CA ALA A 18 -7.72 -9.05 -0.30
C ALA A 18 -7.64 -10.40 -1.02
N LEU A 19 -6.44 -10.83 -1.42
CA LEU A 19 -6.22 -12.12 -2.08
C LEU A 19 -6.16 -13.30 -1.10
N ARG A 20 -5.76 -13.07 0.14
CA ARG A 20 -5.57 -14.13 1.14
C ARG A 20 -6.78 -14.34 2.05
N THR A 21 -7.64 -13.34 2.19
CA THR A 21 -8.84 -13.45 3.01
C THR A 21 -9.93 -14.30 2.32
N LYS A 22 -10.65 -15.07 3.13
CA LYS A 22 -11.84 -15.86 2.78
C LYS A 22 -13.13 -15.12 3.10
N SER A 23 -13.05 -14.02 3.85
CA SER A 23 -14.19 -13.16 4.18
C SER A 23 -14.54 -12.28 2.99
N GLU A 24 -15.71 -12.49 2.40
CA GLU A 24 -16.23 -11.66 1.30
C GLU A 24 -16.35 -10.18 1.71
N LYS A 25 -16.65 -9.91 2.99
CA LYS A 25 -16.70 -8.56 3.54
C LYS A 25 -15.33 -7.89 3.57
N THR A 26 -14.29 -8.62 3.98
CA THR A 26 -12.92 -8.08 4.00
C THR A 26 -12.44 -7.85 2.57
N LYS A 27 -12.78 -8.75 1.65
CA LYS A 27 -12.43 -8.66 0.24
C LYS A 27 -13.08 -7.46 -0.45
N SER A 28 -14.37 -7.23 -0.23
CA SER A 28 -15.13 -6.12 -0.81
C SER A 28 -14.65 -4.76 -0.33
N LEU A 29 -14.06 -4.68 0.87
CA LEU A 29 -13.39 -3.48 1.36
C LEU A 29 -11.95 -3.36 0.85
N ALA A 30 -11.18 -4.45 0.89
CA ALA A 30 -9.74 -4.41 0.65
C ALA A 30 -9.34 -4.20 -0.81
N VAL A 31 -10.08 -4.75 -1.77
CA VAL A 31 -9.81 -4.53 -3.20
C VAL A 31 -9.90 -3.04 -3.57
N PRO A 32 -11.05 -2.35 -3.38
CA PRO A 32 -11.16 -0.94 -3.75
C PRO A 32 -10.25 -0.04 -2.90
N SER A 33 -10.08 -0.33 -1.61
CA SER A 33 -9.19 0.44 -0.74
C SER A 33 -7.73 0.32 -1.17
N GLY A 34 -7.28 -0.89 -1.52
CA GLY A 34 -5.93 -1.15 -2.02
C GLY A 34 -5.65 -0.41 -3.33
N VAL A 35 -6.56 -0.49 -4.31
CA VAL A 35 -6.44 0.25 -5.58
C VAL A 35 -6.44 1.77 -5.35
N SER A 36 -7.31 2.28 -4.49
CA SER A 36 -7.36 3.70 -4.12
C SER A 36 -6.03 4.17 -3.52
N CYS A 37 -5.40 3.33 -2.69
CA CYS A 37 -4.09 3.58 -2.11
C CYS A 37 -2.98 3.66 -3.16
N LEU A 38 -3.03 2.83 -4.22
CA LEU A 38 -2.10 2.94 -5.35
C LEU A 38 -2.24 4.27 -6.11
N LEU A 39 -3.44 4.86 -6.11
CA LEU A 39 -3.71 6.17 -6.72
C LEU A 39 -3.38 7.35 -5.80
N GLY A 40 -2.96 7.07 -4.55
CA GLY A 40 -2.54 8.08 -3.58
C GLY A 40 -3.54 8.37 -2.46
N ILE A 41 -4.70 7.70 -2.43
CA ILE A 41 -5.70 7.83 -1.36
C ILE A 41 -5.52 6.70 -0.35
N THR A 42 -4.88 6.99 0.78
CA THR A 42 -4.30 5.95 1.64
C THR A 42 -5.17 5.57 2.83
N GLU A 43 -6.03 6.48 3.25
CA GLU A 43 -6.89 6.40 4.42
C GLU A 43 -7.72 5.11 4.47
N PRO A 44 -8.45 4.70 3.40
CA PRO A 44 -9.26 3.49 3.47
C PRO A 44 -8.42 2.20 3.57
N ALA A 45 -7.23 2.16 2.95
CA ALA A 45 -6.36 0.99 3.04
C ALA A 45 -5.66 0.90 4.40
N ILE A 46 -5.12 2.02 4.89
CA ILE A 46 -4.41 2.07 6.17
C ILE A 46 -5.38 1.80 7.31
N PHE A 47 -6.45 2.59 7.44
CA PHE A 47 -7.33 2.50 8.59
C PHE A 47 -8.41 1.44 8.45
N GLY A 48 -8.84 1.12 7.22
CA GLY A 48 -9.90 0.13 6.98
C GLY A 48 -9.40 -1.32 6.94
N VAL A 49 -8.14 -1.55 6.57
CA VAL A 49 -7.64 -2.92 6.33
C VAL A 49 -6.32 -3.20 7.04
N ASN A 50 -5.29 -2.40 6.79
CA ASN A 50 -3.94 -2.72 7.24
C ASN A 50 -3.75 -2.51 8.74
N LEU A 51 -4.19 -1.39 9.31
CA LEU A 51 -3.99 -1.08 10.73
C LEU A 51 -4.79 -2.02 11.66
N PRO A 52 -6.06 -2.37 11.37
CA PRO A 52 -6.77 -3.41 12.13
C PRO A 52 -6.03 -4.76 12.09
N LYS A 53 -5.36 -5.04 10.97
CA LYS A 53 -4.54 -6.24 10.75
C LYS A 53 -3.07 -5.85 10.82
N ILE A 54 -2.58 -5.51 12.01
CA ILE A 54 -1.21 -4.99 12.27
C ILE A 54 -0.09 -5.68 11.45
N LYS A 55 -0.20 -7.00 11.20
CA LYS A 55 0.74 -7.76 10.35
C LYS A 55 0.90 -7.12 8.94
N PRO A 56 -0.15 -7.00 8.11
CA PRO A 56 -0.15 -6.20 6.88
C PRO A 56 0.39 -4.76 7.02
N PHE A 57 0.04 -4.03 8.08
CA PHE A 57 0.54 -2.66 8.27
C PHE A 57 2.07 -2.61 8.40
N VAL A 58 2.64 -3.51 9.21
CA VAL A 58 4.10 -3.63 9.39
C VAL A 58 4.77 -4.09 8.11
N ALA A 59 4.19 -5.05 7.39
CA ALA A 59 4.70 -5.46 6.07
C ALA A 59 4.72 -4.30 5.07
N GLY A 60 3.69 -3.44 5.09
CA GLY A 60 3.64 -2.19 4.33
C GLY A 60 4.73 -1.19 4.74
N MET A 61 5.07 -1.09 6.03
CA MET A 61 6.20 -0.24 6.45
C MET A 61 7.55 -0.79 5.95
N ILE A 62 7.75 -2.10 5.98
CA ILE A 62 8.97 -2.75 5.47
C ILE A 62 9.10 -2.54 3.96
N GLY A 63 8.04 -2.74 3.19
CA GLY A 63 8.06 -2.45 1.74
C GLY A 63 8.34 -0.97 1.45
N SER A 64 7.83 -0.06 2.28
CA SER A 64 8.10 1.38 2.14
C SER A 64 9.58 1.70 2.39
N ALA A 65 10.19 1.07 3.39
CA ALA A 65 11.61 1.22 3.69
C ALA A 65 12.47 0.71 2.53
N CYS A 66 12.13 -0.44 1.93
CA CYS A 66 12.81 -0.96 0.74
C CYS A 66 12.65 -0.02 -0.47
N GLY A 67 11.45 0.51 -0.71
CA GLY A 67 11.22 1.49 -1.79
C GLY A 67 11.96 2.80 -1.56
N ALA A 68 12.03 3.28 -0.32
CA ALA A 68 12.81 4.47 0.05
C ALA A 68 14.33 4.23 -0.13
N LEU A 69 14.82 3.04 0.20
CA LEU A 69 16.20 2.65 -0.07
C LEU A 69 16.51 2.64 -1.57
N CYS A 70 15.59 2.15 -2.41
CA CYS A 70 15.74 2.27 -3.87
C CYS A 70 15.81 3.73 -4.32
N CYS A 71 15.01 4.62 -3.73
CA CYS A 71 15.10 6.05 -4.04
C CYS A 71 16.50 6.60 -3.73
N TYR A 72 17.08 6.21 -2.58
CA TYR A 72 18.42 6.63 -2.18
C TYR A 72 19.51 6.12 -3.13
N ILE A 73 19.51 4.82 -3.43
CA ILE A 73 20.53 4.19 -4.30
C ILE A 73 20.49 4.80 -5.71
N PHE A 74 19.29 4.99 -6.27
CA PHE A 74 19.14 5.53 -7.62
C PHE A 74 19.18 7.06 -7.71
N HIS A 75 19.38 7.75 -6.57
CA HIS A 75 19.31 9.21 -6.48
C HIS A 75 18.01 9.75 -7.09
N LEU A 76 16.90 9.04 -6.82
CA LEU A 76 15.59 9.32 -7.40
C LEU A 76 14.99 10.57 -6.74
N GLY A 77 15.10 11.70 -7.44
CA GLY A 77 14.55 12.98 -7.03
C GLY A 77 13.18 13.25 -7.66
N ALA A 78 12.33 13.98 -6.94
CA ALA A 78 11.14 14.57 -7.55
C ALA A 78 11.46 16.02 -7.97
N SER A 79 11.00 16.42 -9.15
CA SER A 79 11.14 17.79 -9.68
C SER A 79 10.30 18.84 -8.93
N GLY A 80 9.47 18.41 -7.98
CA GLY A 80 8.62 19.26 -7.16
C GLY A 80 7.78 18.46 -6.16
N THR A 81 6.92 19.16 -5.42
CA THR A 81 5.92 18.58 -4.52
C THR A 81 4.57 18.49 -5.22
N GLY A 82 3.83 17.39 -5.06
CA GLY A 82 2.54 17.22 -5.72
C GLY A 82 1.98 15.81 -5.56
N VAL A 83 1.38 15.30 -6.63
CA VAL A 83 0.72 13.99 -6.67
C VAL A 83 1.65 12.82 -6.29
N THR A 84 1.09 11.84 -5.58
CA THR A 84 1.78 10.63 -5.12
C THR A 84 1.16 9.38 -5.74
N GLY A 85 1.58 8.19 -5.31
CA GLY A 85 1.07 6.94 -5.88
C GLY A 85 1.50 6.75 -7.34
N ILE A 86 0.66 6.19 -8.19
CA ILE A 86 0.98 5.97 -9.61
C ILE A 86 1.28 7.28 -10.35
N PHE A 87 0.57 8.36 -10.00
CA PHE A 87 0.72 9.67 -10.64
C PHE A 87 2.00 10.39 -10.24
N GLY A 88 2.68 9.98 -9.17
CA GLY A 88 3.98 10.55 -8.77
C GLY A 88 5.09 10.35 -9.80
N ILE A 89 4.89 9.48 -10.81
CA ILE A 89 5.78 9.38 -11.98
C ILE A 89 5.89 10.71 -12.74
N LEU A 90 4.82 11.52 -12.74
CA LEU A 90 4.79 12.85 -13.37
C LEU A 90 5.76 13.83 -12.71
N LEU A 91 6.16 13.58 -11.46
CA LEU A 91 7.17 14.37 -10.77
C LEU A 91 8.58 13.81 -10.96
N CYS A 92 8.73 12.62 -11.56
CA CYS A 92 10.00 11.91 -11.75
C CYS A 92 10.24 11.61 -13.24
N ILE A 93 9.76 12.46 -14.17
CA ILE A 93 9.78 12.19 -15.61
C ILE A 93 11.18 11.98 -16.17
N THR A 94 12.19 12.54 -15.51
CA THR A 94 13.60 12.44 -15.87
C THR A 94 14.19 11.07 -15.50
N GLN A 95 13.55 10.35 -14.58
CA GLN A 95 13.96 9.03 -14.08
C GLN A 95 12.76 8.06 -13.95
N PRO A 96 11.98 7.83 -15.03
CA PRO A 96 10.72 7.10 -14.95
C PRO A 96 10.93 5.60 -14.71
N ILE A 97 12.03 5.04 -15.24
CA ILE A 97 12.38 3.63 -15.07
C ILE A 97 12.70 3.34 -13.60
N GLN A 98 13.51 4.20 -12.97
CA GLN A 98 13.87 4.10 -11.55
C GLN A 98 12.64 4.24 -10.66
N TYR A 99 11.68 5.10 -11.04
CA TYR A 99 10.40 5.21 -10.35
C TYR A 99 9.59 3.91 -10.40
N ILE A 100 9.50 3.28 -11.58
CA ILE A 100 8.81 2.00 -11.75
C ILE A 100 9.50 0.88 -10.96
N ILE A 101 10.84 0.85 -10.92
CA ILE A 101 11.59 -0.12 -10.12
C ILE A 101 11.28 0.07 -8.63
N MET A 102 11.32 1.31 -8.13
CA MET A 102 10.94 1.61 -6.75
C MET A 102 9.51 1.18 -6.44
N PHE A 103 8.57 1.44 -7.36
CA PHE A 103 7.17 1.01 -7.25
C PHE A 103 7.06 -0.50 -7.14
N ALA A 104 7.74 -1.24 -8.03
CA ALA A 104 7.73 -2.69 -8.06
C ALA A 104 8.37 -3.30 -6.80
N VAL A 105 9.45 -2.73 -6.29
CA VAL A 105 10.11 -3.18 -5.05
C VAL A 105 9.21 -2.91 -3.85
N ALA A 106 8.69 -1.69 -3.70
CA ALA A 106 7.82 -1.33 -2.58
C ALA A 106 6.56 -2.20 -2.54
N PHE A 107 5.89 -2.32 -3.68
CA PHE A 107 4.72 -3.18 -3.83
C PHE A 107 5.06 -4.65 -3.57
N GLY A 108 6.07 -5.17 -4.25
CA GLY A 108 6.44 -6.59 -4.23
C GLY A 108 6.87 -7.07 -2.85
N VAL A 109 7.66 -6.26 -2.13
CA VAL A 109 8.10 -6.58 -0.76
C VAL A 109 6.90 -6.60 0.19
N ALA A 110 6.07 -5.56 0.21
CA ALA A 110 4.92 -5.52 1.10
C ALA A 110 3.88 -6.59 0.77
N PHE A 111 3.58 -6.78 -0.51
CA PHE A 111 2.67 -7.81 -0.98
C PHE A 111 3.18 -9.21 -0.63
N GLY A 112 4.47 -9.48 -0.88
CA GLY A 112 5.10 -10.77 -0.62
C GLY A 112 5.15 -11.11 0.86
N ILE A 113 5.62 -10.17 1.70
CA ILE A 113 5.66 -10.34 3.15
C ILE A 113 4.24 -10.52 3.68
N THR A 114 3.30 -9.64 3.30
CA THR A 114 1.90 -9.75 3.75
C THR A 114 1.29 -11.08 3.34
N SER A 115 1.50 -11.52 2.09
CA SER A 115 1.00 -12.81 1.62
C SER A 115 1.57 -14.00 2.38
N ALA A 116 2.80 -13.92 2.88
CA ALA A 116 3.44 -14.97 3.66
C ALA A 116 2.99 -15.00 5.13
N ILE A 117 2.85 -13.82 5.75
CA ILE A 117 2.56 -13.72 7.20
C ILE A 117 1.07 -13.64 7.53
N TYR A 118 0.24 -13.17 6.59
CA TYR A 118 -1.19 -12.98 6.82
C TYR A 118 -1.88 -14.35 6.89
N LYS A 119 -2.42 -14.63 8.07
CA LYS A 119 -3.33 -15.76 8.30
C LYS A 119 -4.70 -15.17 8.58
N ASP A 120 -5.69 -15.78 7.95
CA ASP A 120 -7.07 -15.33 8.07
C ASP A 120 -7.61 -15.79 9.43
N GLU A 121 -7.44 -14.93 10.44
CA GLU A 121 -7.89 -15.17 11.81
C GLU A 121 -9.35 -14.70 12.01
N ASP A 122 -10.00 -14.21 10.96
CA ASP A 122 -11.39 -13.76 10.99
C ASP A 122 -12.36 -14.96 10.97
N LYS A 123 -12.46 -15.69 12.10
CA LYS A 123 -13.77 -16.21 12.51
C LYS A 123 -14.57 -15.02 13.00
N GLU A 124 -15.41 -14.51 12.11
CA GLU A 124 -16.61 -13.71 12.37
C GLU A 124 -16.57 -12.81 13.63
N LYS A 125 -16.05 -11.60 13.46
CA LYS A 125 -16.59 -10.46 14.19
C LYS A 125 -17.27 -9.52 13.20
N ALA A 126 -18.60 -9.64 13.14
CA ALA A 126 -19.50 -8.68 12.53
C ALA A 126 -19.23 -7.25 13.06
N PRO A 127 -19.56 -6.20 12.29
CA PRO A 127 -18.92 -4.89 12.37
C PRO A 127 -19.21 -4.20 13.70
N ALA A 128 -18.16 -3.76 14.39
CA ALA A 128 -18.29 -2.60 15.26
C ALA A 128 -18.08 -1.35 14.39
N THR A 129 -19.09 -0.47 14.44
CA THR A 129 -19.07 0.97 14.14
C THR A 129 -19.04 1.44 12.68
N ALA A 130 -20.24 1.82 12.22
CA ALA A 130 -20.48 2.97 11.37
C ALA A 130 -19.99 4.28 12.05
N ALA A 131 -19.64 5.31 11.27
CA ALA A 131 -19.87 6.77 11.47
C ALA A 131 -18.73 7.67 10.95
N ALA A 132 -19.13 8.81 10.37
CA ALA A 132 -18.38 9.92 9.75
C ALA A 132 -18.06 9.72 8.25
N ALA A 133 -18.71 10.35 7.27
CA ALA A 133 -19.41 11.64 7.27
C ALA A 133 -20.67 11.61 6.38
N ALA A 134 -21.74 12.16 6.94
CA ALA A 134 -22.83 12.81 6.22
C ALA A 134 -22.43 14.25 5.90
#